data_AF-A0A7V9E771-F1
#
_entry.id   AF-A0A7V9E771-F1
#
_cell.length_a   1.000
_cell.length_b   1.000
_cell.length_c   1.000
_cell.angle_alpha   90.00
_cell.angle_beta   90.00
_cell.angle_gamma   90.00
#
_symmetry.space_group_name_H-M   'P 1'
#
loop_
_entity.id
_entity.type
_entity.pdbx_description
1 polymer ?
#
loop_
_entity_poly.entity_id
_entity_poly.type
_entity_poly.pdbx_seq_one_letter_code
_entity_poly.pdbx_strand_id
1 'polypeptide(L)'
;MTTWSAEFYEDSNGKRPVEAWMQRLGSVEFEAMATAIEEVLQRQGLELAGTAWMKALGEGLFEFRVRHDASTIRALYSDSGASAPTIPAKILLRLFVHFHGQKVILLLHGYDKGRDDSARRQNKEIQEAHKRLRAWRIAKARAAKRKR
;
A
#
# COMPACT_ATOMS: atom_id res chain seq x y z
N MET A 1 14.74 -1.84 -16.39
CA MET A 1 13.72 -2.62 -15.66
C MET A 1 12.44 -1.78 -15.59
N THR A 2 11.29 -2.31 -16.00
CA THR A 2 10.01 -1.58 -15.89
C THR A 2 9.40 -1.79 -14.51
N THR A 3 9.41 -0.76 -13.67
CA THR A 3 8.75 -0.76 -12.37
C THR A 3 7.26 -0.44 -12.50
N TRP A 4 6.50 -0.75 -11.45
CA TRP A 4 5.12 -0.33 -11.31
C TRP A 4 5.04 1.12 -10.83
N SER A 5 4.10 1.89 -11.37
CA SER A 5 3.81 3.25 -10.91
C SER A 5 2.81 3.21 -9.76
N ALA A 6 3.04 3.97 -8.69
CA ALA A 6 2.11 4.08 -7.57
C ALA A 6 1.32 5.38 -7.66
N GLU A 7 0.00 5.30 -7.56
CA GLU A 7 -0.91 6.45 -7.63
C GLU A 7 -1.79 6.50 -6.39
N PHE A 8 -1.95 7.69 -5.82
CA PHE A 8 -2.87 7.89 -4.70
C PHE A 8 -4.31 7.89 -5.20
N TYR A 9 -5.17 7.10 -4.55
CA TYR A 9 -6.61 7.27 -4.69
C TYR A 9 -7.01 8.67 -4.21
N GLU A 10 -7.74 9.38 -5.06
CA GLU A 10 -8.37 10.65 -4.77
C GLU A 10 -9.89 10.47 -4.82
N ASP A 11 -10.60 10.90 -3.77
CA ASP A 11 -12.06 10.85 -3.73
C ASP A 11 -12.70 12.01 -4.52
N SER A 12 -14.03 12.02 -4.63
CA SER A 12 -14.76 13.07 -5.36
C SER A 12 -14.60 14.47 -4.78
N ASN A 13 -14.07 14.60 -3.55
CA ASN A 13 -13.83 15.87 -2.87
C ASN A 13 -12.34 16.25 -2.91
N GLY A 14 -11.51 15.55 -3.70
CA GLY A 14 -10.08 15.80 -3.80
C GLY A 14 -9.26 15.25 -2.64
N LYS A 15 -9.85 14.44 -1.75
CA LYS A 15 -9.10 13.89 -0.60
C LYS A 15 -8.28 12.70 -1.04
N ARG A 16 -7.03 12.64 -0.56
CA ARG A 16 -6.09 11.53 -0.76
C ARG A 16 -5.83 10.82 0.56
N PRO A 17 -6.61 9.77 0.90
CA PRO A 17 -6.61 9.22 2.25
C PRO A 17 -5.29 8.56 2.66
N VAL A 18 -4.57 7.94 1.72
CA VAL A 18 -3.27 7.31 2.01
C VAL A 18 -2.22 8.38 2.27
N GLU A 19 -2.15 9.42 1.44
CA GLU A 19 -1.23 10.55 1.63
C GLU A 19 -1.47 11.23 2.99
N ALA A 20 -2.73 11.59 3.27
CA ALA A 20 -3.10 12.21 4.55
C ALA A 20 -2.86 11.27 5.75
N TRP A 21 -2.86 9.96 5.57
CA TRP A 21 -2.51 9.00 6.62
C TRP A 21 -0.99 8.91 6.81
N MET A 22 -0.22 8.83 5.73
CA MET A 22 1.24 8.80 5.78
C MET A 22 1.82 10.04 6.46
N GLN A 23 1.24 11.23 6.21
CA GLN A 23 1.63 12.47 6.90
C GLN A 23 1.42 12.45 8.42
N ARG A 24 0.64 11.51 8.95
CA ARG A 24 0.36 11.34 10.40
C ARG A 24 1.15 10.19 11.03
N LEU A 25 1.97 9.49 10.26
CA LEU A 25 2.87 8.46 10.78
C LEU A 25 4.02 9.12 11.54
N GLY A 26 4.62 8.38 12.48
CA GLY A 26 5.92 8.75 13.02
C GLY A 26 6.99 8.63 11.94
N SER A 27 8.16 9.22 12.17
CA SER A 27 9.25 9.23 11.19
C SER A 27 9.67 7.81 10.78
N VAL A 28 9.77 6.90 11.74
CA VAL A 28 10.18 5.51 11.53
C VAL A 28 9.14 4.73 10.71
N GLU A 29 7.85 4.87 11.04
CA GLU A 29 6.77 4.23 10.29
C GLU A 29 6.62 4.81 8.88
N PHE A 30 6.75 6.13 8.74
CA PHE A 30 6.71 6.81 7.45
C PHE A 30 7.84 6.31 6.56
N GLU A 31 9.08 6.28 7.06
CA GLU A 31 10.24 5.83 6.30
C GLU A 31 10.11 4.34 5.90
N ALA A 32 9.63 3.50 6.82
CA ALA A 32 9.36 2.09 6.52
C ALA A 32 8.30 1.93 5.42
N MET A 33 7.21 2.70 5.46
CA MET A 33 6.17 2.66 4.43
C MET A 33 6.68 3.16 3.07
N ALA A 34 7.36 4.31 3.04
CA ALA A 34 7.91 4.87 1.81
C ALA A 34 8.92 3.92 1.16
N THR A 35 9.85 3.38 1.95
CA THR A 35 10.84 2.41 1.47
C THR A 35 10.16 1.12 1.00
N ALA A 36 9.14 0.62 1.70
CA ALA A 36 8.41 -0.57 1.26
C ALA A 36 7.65 -0.34 -0.06
N ILE A 37 7.11 0.87 -0.28
CA ILE A 37 6.45 1.21 -1.55
C ILE A 37 7.49 1.19 -2.69
N GLU A 38 8.62 1.86 -2.51
CA GLU A 38 9.64 2.03 -3.55
C GLU A 38 10.40 0.72 -3.85
N GLU A 39 10.91 0.06 -2.81
CA GLU A 39 11.84 -1.07 -2.96
C GLU A 39 11.15 -2.41 -3.14
N VAL A 40 9.91 -2.55 -2.64
CA VAL A 40 9.20 -3.84 -2.67
C VAL A 40 7.99 -3.75 -3.60
N LEU A 41 7.04 -2.87 -3.29
CA LEU A 41 5.76 -2.81 -3.98
C LEU A 41 5.90 -2.39 -5.45
N GLN A 42 6.65 -1.32 -5.73
CA GLN A 42 6.85 -0.83 -7.09
C GLN A 42 7.77 -1.72 -7.92
N ARG A 43 8.75 -2.39 -7.30
CA ARG A 43 9.66 -3.30 -8.01
C ARG A 43 8.97 -4.61 -8.40
N GLN A 44 8.25 -5.23 -7.48
CA GLN A 44 7.70 -6.60 -7.67
C GLN A 44 6.21 -6.60 -8.07
N GLY A 45 5.44 -5.63 -7.60
CA GLY A 45 4.00 -5.51 -7.87
C GLY A 45 3.22 -6.80 -7.61
N LEU A 46 2.58 -7.35 -8.64
CA LEU A 46 1.75 -8.56 -8.53
C LEU A 46 2.51 -9.83 -8.12
N GLU A 47 3.83 -9.88 -8.33
CA GLU A 47 4.65 -11.04 -7.91
C GLU A 47 4.66 -11.23 -6.39
N LEU A 48 4.31 -10.20 -5.62
CA LEU A 48 4.16 -10.30 -4.17
C LEU A 48 2.94 -11.13 -3.75
N ALA A 49 1.95 -11.34 -4.62
CA ALA A 49 0.72 -12.03 -4.27
C ALA A 49 0.98 -13.46 -3.78
N GLY A 50 0.52 -13.78 -2.57
CA GLY A 50 0.75 -15.10 -1.95
C GLY A 50 2.02 -15.18 -1.11
N THR A 51 2.86 -14.14 -1.14
CA THR A 51 3.99 -14.01 -0.21
C THR A 51 3.56 -13.42 1.13
N ALA A 52 4.49 -13.34 2.09
CA ALA A 52 4.27 -12.67 3.37
C ALA A 52 3.91 -11.17 3.21
N TRP A 53 4.33 -10.54 2.10
CA TRP A 53 4.11 -9.13 1.82
C TRP A 53 2.71 -8.82 1.32
N MET A 54 2.01 -9.76 0.67
CA MET A 54 0.75 -9.44 0.00
C MET A 54 -0.31 -10.53 0.11
N LYS A 55 -1.46 -10.14 0.66
CA LYS A 55 -2.65 -11.00 0.75
C LYS A 55 -3.73 -10.50 -0.21
N ALA A 56 -4.28 -11.38 -1.03
CA ALA A 56 -5.49 -11.07 -1.78
C ALA A 56 -6.70 -11.00 -0.83
N LEU A 57 -7.54 -9.98 -1.02
CA LEU A 57 -8.78 -9.76 -0.26
C LEU A 57 -10.06 -9.95 -1.10
N GLY A 58 -9.91 -10.35 -2.36
CA GLY A 58 -11.02 -10.49 -3.30
C GLY A 58 -11.36 -9.20 -4.03
N GLU A 59 -12.15 -9.30 -5.10
CA GLU A 59 -12.56 -8.18 -5.96
C GLU A 59 -11.38 -7.34 -6.50
N GLY A 60 -10.17 -7.91 -6.62
CA GLY A 60 -8.96 -7.20 -7.04
C GLY A 60 -8.36 -6.27 -5.98
N LEU A 61 -8.80 -6.33 -4.72
CA LEU A 61 -8.17 -5.65 -3.59
C LEU A 61 -7.08 -6.52 -2.97
N PHE A 62 -5.95 -5.89 -2.61
CA PHE A 62 -4.82 -6.55 -1.97
C PHE A 62 -4.42 -5.80 -0.70
N GLU A 63 -4.01 -6.55 0.34
CA GLU A 63 -3.37 -6.04 1.55
C GLU A 63 -1.86 -6.19 1.42
N PHE A 64 -1.16 -5.08 1.23
CA PHE A 64 0.29 -4.99 1.34
C PHE A 64 0.71 -4.80 2.81
N ARG A 65 1.57 -5.71 3.28
CA ARG A 65 1.89 -5.93 4.69
C ARG A 65 3.32 -5.51 4.96
N VAL A 66 3.48 -4.31 5.50
CA VAL A 66 4.81 -3.83 5.92
C VAL A 66 5.03 -4.24 7.37
N ARG A 67 6.07 -5.05 7.58
CA ARG A 67 6.45 -5.64 8.89
C ARG A 67 7.90 -5.36 9.28
N HIS A 68 8.61 -4.63 8.44
CA HIS A 68 10.03 -4.35 8.58
C HIS A 68 10.25 -2.85 8.55
N ASP A 69 11.26 -2.38 9.26
CA ASP A 69 11.74 -1.00 9.15
C ASP A 69 12.49 -0.76 7.83
N ALA A 70 12.76 0.51 7.52
CA ALA A 70 13.42 0.90 6.28
C ALA A 70 14.80 0.24 6.12
N SER A 71 15.61 0.19 7.19
CA SER A 71 16.95 -0.40 7.15
C SER A 71 16.91 -1.89 6.82
N THR A 72 16.00 -2.64 7.43
CA THR A 72 15.79 -4.07 7.14
C THR A 72 15.30 -4.27 5.70
N ILE A 73 14.39 -3.42 5.21
CA ILE A 73 13.91 -3.51 3.83
C ILE A 73 15.05 -3.27 2.84
N ARG A 74 15.87 -2.24 3.05
CA ARG A 74 17.04 -1.95 2.22
C ARG A 74 18.01 -3.13 2.21
N ALA A 75 18.34 -3.68 3.39
CA ALA A 75 19.22 -4.85 3.46
C ALA A 75 18.71 -6.07 2.67
N LEU A 76 17.39 -6.23 2.57
CA LEU A 76 16.76 -7.36 1.85
C LEU A 76 16.55 -7.11 0.36
N TYR A 77 16.33 -5.86 -0.06
CA TYR A 77 15.80 -5.55 -1.39
C TYR A 77 16.56 -4.44 -2.15
N SER A 78 17.46 -3.69 -1.50
CA SER A 78 18.29 -2.72 -2.21
C SER A 78 19.65 -3.30 -2.56
N ASP A 79 20.13 -2.95 -3.76
CA ASP A 79 21.44 -3.38 -4.28
C ASP A 79 22.63 -2.67 -3.58
N SER A 80 22.36 -1.96 -2.49
CA SER A 80 23.32 -1.06 -1.82
C SER A 80 24.28 -1.78 -0.85
N GLY A 81 24.19 -3.11 -0.73
CA GLY A 81 25.00 -3.88 0.23
C GLY A 81 24.73 -3.51 1.69
N ALA A 82 23.54 -2.95 1.98
CA ALA A 82 23.17 -2.55 3.33
C ALA A 82 23.08 -3.79 4.24
N SER A 83 23.60 -3.69 5.46
CA SER A 83 23.43 -4.73 6.47
C SER A 83 22.16 -4.48 7.27
N ALA A 84 21.47 -5.55 7.64
CA ALA A 84 20.31 -5.45 8.51
C ALA A 84 20.72 -4.88 9.88
N PRO A 85 19.87 -4.07 10.54
CA PRO A 85 20.16 -3.53 11.86
C PRO A 85 20.20 -4.66 12.91
N THR A 86 21.04 -4.51 13.93
CA THR A 86 21.14 -5.48 15.04
C THR A 86 19.82 -5.64 15.80
N ILE A 87 19.07 -4.54 15.96
CA ILE A 87 17.75 -4.53 16.62
C ILE A 87 16.78 -3.76 15.70
N PRO A 88 15.92 -4.45 14.94
CA PRO A 88 14.94 -3.81 14.07
C PRO A 88 13.82 -3.13 14.86
N ALA A 89 13.32 -2.01 14.34
CA ALA A 89 12.12 -1.36 14.87
C ALA A 89 10.86 -2.19 14.54
N LYS A 90 9.91 -2.21 15.48
CA LYS A 90 8.66 -2.96 15.31
C LYS A 90 7.70 -2.19 14.39
N ILE A 91 7.52 -2.68 13.17
CA ILE A 91 6.60 -2.12 12.17
C ILE A 91 5.39 -3.04 11.97
N LEU A 92 4.18 -2.47 11.91
CA LEU A 92 2.97 -3.22 11.60
C LEU A 92 1.97 -2.39 10.78
N LEU A 93 2.40 -1.90 9.62
CA LEU A 93 1.56 -1.08 8.75
C LEU A 93 0.88 -1.95 7.69
N ARG A 94 -0.32 -1.51 7.26
CA ARG A 94 -1.06 -2.15 6.18
C ARG A 94 -1.47 -1.10 5.17
N LEU A 95 -1.20 -1.41 3.91
CA LEU A 95 -1.60 -0.59 2.77
C LEU A 95 -2.47 -1.43 1.86
N PHE A 96 -3.68 -0.95 1.59
CA PHE A 96 -4.64 -1.60 0.70
C PHE A 96 -4.51 -1.01 -0.70
N VAL A 97 -4.29 -1.88 -1.68
CA VAL A 97 -3.95 -1.49 -3.04
C VAL A 97 -4.77 -2.24 -4.07
N HIS A 98 -4.87 -1.66 -5.28
CA HIS A 98 -5.46 -2.29 -6.44
C HIS A 98 -4.53 -2.14 -7.66
N PHE A 99 -4.24 -3.25 -8.33
CA PHE A 99 -3.44 -3.24 -9.55
C PHE A 99 -4.34 -3.06 -10.77
N HIS A 100 -3.97 -2.15 -11.69
CA HIS A 100 -4.73 -1.92 -12.91
C HIS A 100 -3.89 -1.38 -14.07
N GLY A 101 -4.47 -1.40 -15.27
CA GLY A 101 -3.89 -0.77 -16.45
C GLY A 101 -2.49 -1.31 -16.77
N GLN A 102 -1.63 -0.42 -17.26
CA GLN A 102 -0.25 -0.77 -17.60
C GLN A 102 0.66 -0.53 -16.39
N LYS A 103 0.73 -1.53 -15.52
CA LYS A 103 1.57 -1.54 -14.31
C LYS A 103 1.33 -0.37 -13.34
N VAL A 104 0.06 -0.05 -13.06
CA VAL A 104 -0.30 0.96 -12.05
C VAL A 104 -0.82 0.30 -10.78
N ILE A 105 -0.37 0.81 -9.63
CA ILE A 105 -0.79 0.42 -8.29
C ILE A 105 -1.55 1.60 -7.68
N LEU A 106 -2.86 1.44 -7.54
CA LEU A 106 -3.70 2.43 -6.88
C LEU A 106 -3.67 2.21 -5.36
N LEU A 107 -3.19 3.21 -4.62
CA LEU A 107 -3.11 3.22 -3.17
C LEU A 107 -4.43 3.72 -2.59
N LEU A 108 -5.25 2.82 -2.04
CA LEU A 108 -6.64 3.10 -1.66
C LEU A 108 -6.81 3.55 -0.22
N HIS A 109 -6.12 2.87 0.69
CA HIS A 109 -6.23 3.11 2.12
C HIS A 109 -5.03 2.51 2.85
N GLY A 110 -4.57 3.13 3.92
CA GLY A 110 -3.66 2.47 4.84
C GLY A 110 -4.00 2.82 6.28
N TYR A 111 -3.48 1.99 7.18
CA TYR A 111 -3.60 2.19 8.61
C TYR A 111 -2.44 1.51 9.36
N ASP A 112 -2.22 1.98 10.57
CA ASP A 112 -1.25 1.40 11.50
C ASP A 112 -1.96 0.32 12.34
N LYS A 113 -1.69 -0.96 12.04
CA LYS A 113 -2.24 -2.09 12.80
C LYS A 113 -1.58 -2.23 14.16
N GLY A 114 -0.39 -1.67 14.37
CA GLY A 114 0.31 -1.74 15.65
C GLY A 114 -0.43 -1.00 16.77
N ARG A 115 -1.21 0.04 16.43
CA ARG A 115 -2.04 0.79 17.38
C ARG A 115 -3.29 0.05 17.86
N ASP A 116 -3.87 -0.78 16.99
CA ASP A 116 -5.06 -1.59 17.28
C ASP A 116 -5.02 -2.83 16.39
N ASP A 117 -4.57 -3.94 16.96
CA ASP A 117 -4.38 -5.19 16.25
C ASP A 117 -5.65 -6.05 16.17
N SER A 118 -6.78 -5.54 16.68
CA SER A 118 -8.03 -6.29 16.73
C SER A 118 -8.55 -6.65 15.33
N ALA A 119 -9.15 -7.84 15.23
CA ALA A 119 -9.80 -8.28 14.00
C ALA A 119 -10.94 -7.34 13.58
N ARG A 120 -11.65 -6.77 14.57
CA ARG A 120 -12.71 -5.78 14.35
C ARG A 120 -12.18 -4.54 13.64
N ARG A 121 -11.05 -3.98 14.10
CA ARG A 121 -10.43 -2.82 13.45
C ARG A 121 -10.02 -3.17 12.03
N GLN A 122 -9.27 -4.25 11.85
CA GLN A 122 -8.80 -4.66 10.53
C GLN A 122 -9.95 -4.86 9.53
N ASN A 123 -11.04 -5.52 9.94
CA ASN A 123 -12.21 -5.70 9.09
C ASN A 123 -12.82 -4.35 8.69
N LYS A 124 -12.92 -3.38 9.61
CA LYS A 124 -13.40 -2.04 9.29
C LYS A 124 -12.55 -1.35 8.22
N GLU A 125 -11.22 -1.44 8.34
CA GLU A 125 -10.30 -0.83 7.35
C GLU A 125 -10.38 -1.53 5.99
N ILE A 126 -10.54 -2.86 5.97
CA ILE A 126 -10.77 -3.62 4.74
C ILE A 126 -12.07 -3.16 4.05
N GLN A 127 -13.17 -3.01 4.80
CA GLN A 127 -14.43 -2.54 4.23
C GLN A 127 -14.32 -1.13 3.65
N GLU A 128 -13.60 -0.24 4.33
CA GLU A 128 -13.34 1.11 3.83
C GLU A 128 -12.51 1.10 2.54
N ALA A 129 -11.51 0.21 2.45
CA ALA A 129 -10.73 0.02 1.22
C ALA A 129 -11.59 -0.51 0.05
N HIS A 130 -12.48 -1.49 0.29
CA HIS A 130 -13.43 -1.96 -0.73
C HIS A 130 -14.36 -0.84 -1.20
N LYS A 131 -14.89 -0.03 -0.27
CA LYS A 131 -15.74 1.11 -0.60
C LYS A 131 -15.04 2.08 -1.55
N ARG A 132 -13.78 2.42 -1.28
CA ARG A 132 -12.98 3.31 -2.14
C ARG A 132 -12.68 2.70 -3.50
N LEU A 133 -12.35 1.41 -3.55
CA LEU A 133 -12.15 0.70 -4.81
C LEU A 133 -13.42 0.73 -5.68
N ARG A 134 -14.59 0.49 -5.07
CA ARG A 134 -15.88 0.58 -5.78
C ARG A 134 -16.14 1.99 -6.29
N ALA A 135 -15.93 3.02 -5.46
CA ALA A 135 -16.09 4.41 -5.86
C ALA A 135 -15.17 4.79 -7.05
N TRP A 136 -13.90 4.41 -6.97
CA TRP A 136 -12.93 4.63 -8.05
C TRP A 136 -13.35 3.94 -9.36
N ARG A 137 -13.80 2.68 -9.30
CA ARG A 137 -14.28 1.95 -10.48
C ARG A 137 -15.46 2.65 -11.16
N ILE A 138 -16.41 3.15 -10.37
CA ILE A 138 -17.56 3.91 -10.88
C ILE A 138 -17.08 5.19 -11.55
N ALA A 139 -16.19 5.96 -10.90
CA ALA A 139 -15.66 7.20 -11.46
C ALA A 139 -14.90 6.96 -12.77
N LYS A 140 -14.04 5.93 -12.82
CA LYS A 140 -13.29 5.53 -14.02
C LYS A 140 -14.21 5.15 -15.17
N ALA A 141 -15.28 4.38 -14.92
CA ALA A 141 -16.26 4.02 -15.93
C ALA A 141 -17.02 5.24 -16.47
N ARG A 142 -17.39 6.19 -15.60
CA ARG A 142 -18.03 7.46 -16.01
C ARG A 142 -17.09 8.29 -16.89
N ALA A 143 -15.82 8.40 -16.51
CA ALA A 143 -14.82 9.13 -17.29
C ALA A 143 -14.60 8.51 -18.68
N ALA A 144 -14.58 7.18 -18.79
CA ALA A 144 -14.47 6.48 -20.06
C ALA A 144 -15.68 6.73 -20.99
N LYS A 145 -16.90 6.79 -20.43
CA LYS A 145 -18.12 7.13 -21.20
C LYS A 145 -18.12 8.56 -21.74
N ARG A 146 -17.56 9.52 -21.00
CA ARG A 146 -17.48 10.93 -21.44
C ARG A 146 -16.46 11.19 -22.55
N LYS A 147 -15.54 10.24 -22.78
CA LYS A 147 -14.49 10.32 -23.82
C LYS A 147 -14.87 9.61 -25.13
N ARG A 148 -16.01 8.94 -25.15
CA ARG A 148 -16.61 8.31 -26.34
C ARG A 148 -17.67 9.23 -26.91
#